data_AF-Q39KG7-F1
#
_entry.id   AF-Q39KG7-F1
#
_cell.length_a   1.000
_cell.length_b   1.000
_cell.length_c   1.000
_cell.angle_alpha   90.00
_cell.angle_beta   90.00
_cell.angle_gamma   90.00
#
_symmetry.space_group_name_H-M   'P 1'
#
loop_
_entity.id
_entity.type
_entity.pdbx_description
1 polymer ?
#
loop_
_entity_poly.entity_id
_entity_poly.type
_entity_poly.pdbx_seq_one_letter_code
_entity_poly.pdbx_strand_id
1 'polypeptide(L)'
;MMSLGLVGRKVGMTRIFTAEGDSIPVTVLDVSDNRVTQIKTVETDGYTAVQVAFGSRRASRVTKPLAGHLAKAGVEAGEILKEFRIDAAKAAELSNGAVVGVDLFEVGQKVDVQGVSIGKGYAGTIKRYNFSSGRATHGNSRSHNVPGSIGMAQDPGRVFPGKRMTGHMGDETVTVQNLEIARIDAERKLLLVKGAIPGAKGGKVFVTPAVKTKGAK
;
A
#
# COMPACT_ATOMS: atom_id res chain seq x y z
N MET A 1 17.74 1.37 -7.28
CA MET A 1 17.57 -0.10 -7.34
C MET A 1 16.56 -0.49 -6.28
N MET A 2 15.58 -1.35 -6.59
CA MET A 2 14.56 -1.74 -5.61
C MET A 2 15.13 -2.79 -4.65
N SER A 3 14.88 -2.60 -3.36
CA SER A 3 15.24 -3.51 -2.27
C SER A 3 14.03 -4.29 -1.80
N LEU A 4 14.25 -5.37 -1.05
CA LEU A 4 13.17 -6.18 -0.50
C LEU A 4 12.27 -5.32 0.40
N GLY A 5 10.97 -5.48 0.23
CA GLY A 5 9.95 -4.89 1.09
C GLY A 5 9.32 -5.94 1.99
N LEU A 6 8.50 -5.47 2.94
CA LEU A 6 7.68 -6.32 3.80
C LEU A 6 6.21 -6.18 3.44
N VAL A 7 5.48 -7.28 3.53
CA VAL A 7 4.02 -7.27 3.55
C VAL A 7 3.58 -7.13 5.00
N GLY A 8 2.49 -6.40 5.23
CA GLY A 8 1.97 -6.24 6.57
C GLY A 8 0.48 -5.93 6.62
N ARG A 9 0.03 -5.67 7.85
CA ARG A 9 -1.33 -5.29 8.19
C ARG A 9 -1.33 -3.99 9.00
N LYS A 10 -2.18 -3.04 8.61
CA LYS A 10 -2.38 -1.80 9.39
C LYS A 10 -3.07 -2.11 10.71
N VAL A 11 -2.39 -1.97 11.84
CA VAL A 11 -2.96 -2.24 13.18
C VAL A 11 -3.81 -1.06 13.66
N GLY A 12 -3.35 0.16 13.45
CA GLY A 12 -4.02 1.37 13.93
C GLY A 12 -3.08 2.56 13.98
N MET A 13 -3.57 3.67 14.53
CA MET A 13 -2.76 4.87 14.75
C MET A 13 -2.64 5.15 16.25
N THR A 14 -1.50 5.69 16.64
CA THR A 14 -1.23 6.20 17.99
C THR A 14 -0.29 7.41 17.88
N ARG A 15 0.15 7.95 19.01
CA ARG A 15 1.24 8.92 19.09
C ARG A 15 2.39 8.36 19.92
N ILE A 16 3.60 8.78 19.60
CA ILE A 16 4.78 8.58 20.43
C ILE A 16 5.41 9.95 20.74
N PHE A 17 6.12 10.04 21.84
CA PHE A 17 6.90 11.23 22.20
C PHE A 17 8.37 11.01 21.85
N THR A 18 9.02 12.00 21.24
CA THR A 18 10.46 11.97 21.00
C THR A 18 11.23 12.35 22.27
N ALA A 19 12.56 12.25 22.24
CA ALA A 19 13.41 12.66 23.35
C ALA A 19 13.31 14.18 23.62
N GLU A 20 12.99 14.97 22.60
CA GLU A 20 12.81 16.43 22.66
C GLU A 20 11.42 16.84 23.21
N GLY A 21 10.53 15.87 23.46
CA GLY A 21 9.17 16.11 23.94
C GLY A 21 8.12 16.32 22.84
N ASP A 22 8.48 16.20 21.57
CA ASP A 22 7.55 16.33 20.46
C ASP A 22 6.60 15.14 20.36
N SER A 23 5.31 15.41 20.18
CA SER A 23 4.28 14.38 19.94
C SER A 23 4.16 14.08 18.44
N ILE A 24 4.60 12.90 18.02
CA ILE A 24 4.54 12.46 16.62
C ILE A 24 3.41 11.43 16.40
N PRO A 25 2.47 11.66 15.47
CA PRO A 25 1.48 10.66 15.09
C PRO A 25 2.15 9.54 14.29
N VAL A 26 1.88 8.30 14.66
CA VAL A 26 2.42 7.11 14.00
C VAL A 26 1.32 6.12 13.65
N THR A 27 1.47 5.46 12.51
CA THR A 27 0.69 4.27 12.17
C THR A 27 1.50 3.02 12.53
N VAL A 28 0.87 2.11 13.27
CA VAL A 28 1.44 0.82 13.66
C VAL A 28 1.13 -0.21 12.59
N LEU A 29 2.17 -0.89 12.12
CA LEU A 29 2.11 -1.97 11.14
C LEU A 29 2.58 -3.26 11.76
N ASP A 30 1.79 -4.31 11.60
CA ASP A 30 2.20 -5.68 11.87
C ASP A 30 2.83 -6.25 10.61
N VAL A 31 4.10 -6.61 10.69
CA VAL A 31 4.89 -7.21 9.59
C VAL A 31 5.45 -8.58 10.00
N SER A 32 4.76 -9.26 10.92
CA SER A 32 5.14 -10.59 11.38
C SER A 32 5.21 -11.64 10.27
N ASP A 33 6.18 -12.53 10.40
CA ASP A 33 6.29 -13.80 9.68
C ASP A 33 6.13 -13.68 8.15
N ASN A 34 6.82 -12.71 7.56
CA ASN A 34 6.98 -12.62 6.12
C ASN A 34 7.86 -13.79 5.63
N ARG A 35 7.26 -14.78 4.97
CA ARG A 35 7.94 -16.02 4.55
C ARG A 35 8.20 -16.01 3.04
N VAL A 36 9.44 -16.27 2.62
CA VAL A 36 9.80 -16.35 1.20
C VAL A 36 9.22 -17.63 0.59
N THR A 37 8.34 -17.49 -0.40
CA THR A 37 7.67 -18.63 -1.06
C THR A 37 8.26 -18.99 -2.41
N GLN A 38 8.86 -18.02 -3.10
CA GLN A 38 9.50 -18.26 -4.40
C GLN A 38 10.52 -17.16 -4.64
N ILE A 39 11.69 -17.56 -5.14
CA ILE A 39 12.68 -16.65 -5.71
C ILE A 39 12.63 -16.82 -7.23
N LYS A 40 12.34 -15.73 -7.92
CA LYS A 40 12.25 -15.64 -9.38
C LYS A 40 13.57 -15.13 -9.93
N THR A 41 14.04 -15.75 -11.00
CA THR A 41 15.30 -15.38 -11.65
C THR A 41 15.07 -15.01 -13.11
N VAL A 42 16.06 -14.35 -13.72
CA VAL A 42 15.96 -13.93 -15.13
C VAL A 42 15.85 -15.15 -16.06
N GLU A 43 16.53 -16.25 -15.73
CA GLU A 43 16.58 -17.47 -16.54
C GLU A 43 15.27 -18.23 -16.54
N THR A 44 14.52 -18.18 -15.43
CA THR A 44 13.29 -18.98 -15.24
C THR A 44 12.01 -18.18 -15.46
N ASP A 45 11.96 -16.92 -15.01
CA ASP A 45 10.77 -16.06 -15.03
C ASP A 45 10.92 -14.81 -15.92
N GLY A 46 12.12 -14.53 -16.44
CA GLY A 46 12.41 -13.34 -17.25
C GLY A 46 12.68 -12.05 -16.45
N TYR A 47 12.64 -12.12 -15.10
CA TYR A 47 12.97 -11.02 -14.21
C TYR A 47 13.34 -11.52 -12.80
N THR A 48 14.07 -10.70 -12.04
CA THR A 48 14.39 -11.01 -10.65
C THR A 48 13.34 -10.46 -9.69
N ALA A 49 12.77 -11.33 -8.86
CA ALA A 49 11.86 -10.94 -7.79
C ALA A 49 11.80 -11.99 -6.67
N VAL A 50 11.37 -11.56 -5.49
CA VAL A 50 11.09 -12.44 -4.36
C VAL A 50 9.61 -12.37 -4.03
N GLN A 51 8.96 -13.52 -3.99
CA GLN A 51 7.58 -13.68 -3.53
C GLN A 51 7.57 -13.95 -2.03
N VAL A 52 6.73 -13.21 -1.32
CA VAL A 52 6.60 -13.28 0.14
C VAL A 52 5.15 -13.56 0.52
N ALA A 53 4.94 -14.46 1.47
CA ALA A 53 3.68 -14.74 2.13
C ALA A 53 3.58 -14.03 3.49
N PHE A 54 2.40 -13.49 3.79
CA PHE A 54 2.11 -12.86 5.08
C PHE A 54 0.75 -13.32 5.65
N GLY A 55 0.67 -13.37 6.97
CA GLY A 55 -0.49 -13.87 7.73
C GLY A 55 -0.55 -15.39 7.76
N SER A 56 -1.65 -15.94 8.28
CA SER A 56 -1.92 -17.38 8.33
C SER A 56 -3.28 -17.68 7.71
N ARG A 57 -3.37 -18.80 6.99
CA ARG A 57 -4.61 -19.27 6.37
C ARG A 57 -4.76 -20.76 6.59
N ARG A 58 -5.89 -21.16 7.19
CA ARG A 58 -6.21 -22.57 7.44
C ARG A 58 -6.07 -23.39 6.16
N ALA A 59 -5.41 -24.55 6.24
CA ALA A 59 -5.17 -25.44 5.10
C ALA A 59 -6.44 -25.76 4.29
N SER A 60 -7.59 -25.93 4.96
CA SER A 60 -8.89 -26.18 4.31
C SER A 60 -9.42 -25.02 3.46
N ARG A 61 -8.89 -23.80 3.63
CA ARG A 61 -9.26 -22.59 2.89
C ARG A 61 -8.27 -22.28 1.76
N VAL A 62 -7.25 -23.11 1.56
CA VAL A 62 -6.22 -22.95 0.53
C VAL A 62 -6.59 -23.85 -0.65
N THR A 63 -6.61 -23.30 -1.86
CA THR A 63 -6.89 -24.10 -3.06
C THR A 63 -5.74 -25.06 -3.36
N LYS A 64 -6.03 -26.24 -3.92
CA LYS A 64 -5.01 -27.27 -4.20
C LYS A 64 -3.79 -26.75 -5.00
N PRO A 65 -3.94 -25.92 -6.06
CA PRO A 65 -2.79 -25.37 -6.78
C PRO A 65 -1.90 -24.49 -5.90
N LEU A 66 -2.53 -23.66 -5.06
CA LEU A 66 -1.80 -22.78 -4.14
C LEU A 66 -1.08 -23.57 -3.05
N ALA A 67 -1.71 -24.61 -2.52
CA ALA A 67 -1.09 -25.52 -1.55
C ALA A 67 0.14 -26.22 -2.15
N GLY A 68 0.04 -26.72 -3.40
CA GLY A 68 1.17 -27.33 -4.10
C GLY A 68 2.33 -26.36 -4.35
N HIS A 69 2.02 -25.10 -4.67
CA HIS A 69 3.03 -24.03 -4.82
C HIS A 69 3.79 -23.79 -3.51
N LEU A 70 3.06 -23.61 -2.40
CA LEU A 70 3.64 -23.34 -1.08
C LEU A 70 4.40 -24.53 -0.49
N ALA A 71 3.95 -25.75 -0.80
CA ALA A 71 4.60 -26.99 -0.36
C ALA A 71 6.04 -27.11 -0.89
N LYS A 72 6.32 -26.59 -2.10
CA LYS A 72 7.69 -26.57 -2.67
C LYS A 72 8.67 -25.74 -1.84
N ALA A 73 8.18 -24.69 -1.18
CA ALA A 73 8.97 -23.85 -0.30
C ALA A 73 8.95 -24.30 1.17
N GLY A 74 8.10 -25.28 1.53
CA GLY A 74 7.91 -25.70 2.93
C GLY A 74 7.25 -24.63 3.81
N VAL A 75 6.43 -23.74 3.24
CA VAL A 75 5.90 -22.54 3.91
C VAL A 75 4.41 -22.68 4.23
N GLU A 76 3.98 -22.24 5.42
CA GLU A 76 2.56 -22.12 5.76
C GLU A 76 1.86 -21.07 4.88
N ALA A 77 0.64 -21.38 4.43
CA ALA A 77 -0.16 -20.47 3.63
C ALA A 77 -0.45 -19.14 4.33
N GLY A 78 -0.16 -18.04 3.62
CA GLY A 78 -0.52 -16.69 4.03
C GLY A 78 -1.90 -16.25 3.50
N GLU A 79 -2.40 -15.17 4.08
CA GLU A 79 -3.56 -14.43 3.55
C GLU A 79 -3.20 -13.57 2.33
N ILE A 80 -1.91 -13.28 2.17
CA ILE A 80 -1.35 -12.38 1.16
C ILE A 80 -0.12 -13.05 0.57
N LEU A 81 -0.02 -13.02 -0.76
CA LEU A 81 1.20 -13.28 -1.51
C LEU A 81 1.51 -12.02 -2.31
N LYS A 82 2.77 -11.55 -2.23
CA LYS A 82 3.23 -10.37 -2.94
C LYS A 82 4.63 -10.59 -3.47
N GLU A 83 4.87 -10.14 -4.69
CA GLU A 83 6.20 -10.10 -5.28
C GLU A 83 6.83 -8.73 -5.06
N PHE A 84 8.12 -8.74 -4.70
CA PHE A 84 8.99 -7.58 -4.67
C PHE A 84 10.09 -7.77 -5.71
N ARG A 85 10.20 -6.84 -6.66
CA ARG A 85 11.33 -6.82 -7.60
C ARG A 85 12.56 -6.33 -6.86
N ILE A 86 13.64 -7.11 -6.91
CA ILE A 86 14.88 -6.81 -6.22
C ILE A 86 16.07 -7.11 -7.11
N ASP A 87 17.24 -6.61 -6.73
CA ASP A 87 18.49 -6.93 -7.41
C ASP A 87 18.87 -8.42 -7.28
N ALA A 88 19.56 -8.96 -8.28
CA ALA A 88 19.96 -10.36 -8.33
C ALA A 88 20.91 -10.75 -7.18
N ALA A 89 21.82 -9.86 -6.76
CA ALA A 89 22.72 -10.14 -5.65
C ALA A 89 21.93 -10.34 -4.34
N LYS A 90 20.96 -9.45 -4.06
CA LYS A 90 20.10 -9.57 -2.88
C LYS A 90 19.16 -10.76 -2.93
N ALA A 91 18.71 -11.15 -4.13
CA ALA A 91 17.89 -12.34 -4.30
C ALA A 91 18.68 -13.63 -4.00
N ALA A 92 19.97 -13.67 -4.34
CA ALA A 92 20.84 -14.82 -4.11
C ALA A 92 21.15 -15.06 -2.62
N GLU A 93 21.05 -14.03 -1.78
CA GLU A 93 21.22 -14.14 -0.32
C GLU A 93 20.02 -14.79 0.39
N LEU A 94 18.87 -14.91 -0.29
CA LEU A 94 17.64 -15.44 0.29
C LEU A 94 17.42 -16.90 -0.14
N SER A 95 16.69 -17.64 0.68
CA SER A 95 16.26 -19.01 0.39
C SER A 95 14.76 -19.15 0.50
N ASN A 96 14.18 -20.12 -0.23
CA ASN A 96 12.79 -20.48 -0.04
C ASN A 96 12.59 -20.97 1.40
N GLY A 97 11.54 -20.49 2.07
CA GLY A 97 11.28 -20.77 3.47
C GLY A 97 11.89 -19.77 4.46
N ALA A 98 12.81 -18.90 4.01
CA ALA A 98 13.38 -17.87 4.87
C ALA A 98 12.30 -16.93 5.43
N VAL A 99 12.43 -16.56 6.71
CA VAL A 99 11.59 -15.56 7.36
C VAL A 99 12.31 -14.22 7.32
N VAL A 100 11.63 -13.21 6.82
CA VAL A 100 12.13 -11.85 6.67
C VAL A 100 11.46 -10.98 7.73
N GLY A 101 12.28 -10.32 8.56
CA GLY A 101 11.81 -9.58 9.72
C GLY A 101 11.84 -8.07 9.55
N VAL A 102 11.58 -7.38 10.66
CA VAL A 102 11.72 -5.92 10.78
C VAL A 102 13.15 -5.43 10.58
N ASP A 103 14.14 -6.33 10.69
CA ASP A 103 15.58 -6.05 10.59
C ASP A 103 16.00 -5.54 9.19
N LEU A 104 15.13 -5.66 8.19
CA LEU A 104 15.33 -5.02 6.88
C LEU A 104 15.31 -3.50 6.92
N PHE A 105 14.81 -2.92 8.00
CA PHE A 105 14.61 -1.50 8.13
C PHE A 105 15.30 -0.93 9.36
N GLU A 106 15.66 0.34 9.27
CA GLU A 106 16.28 1.09 10.35
C GLU A 106 15.39 2.26 10.81
N VAL A 107 15.51 2.64 12.08
CA VAL A 107 14.83 3.84 12.60
C VAL A 107 15.37 5.08 11.88
N GLY A 108 14.47 5.98 11.47
CA GLY A 108 14.80 7.17 10.68
C GLY A 108 14.83 6.93 9.15
N GLN A 109 14.87 5.68 8.71
CA GLN A 109 14.82 5.35 7.28
C GLN A 109 13.50 5.81 6.65
N LYS A 110 13.59 6.31 5.41
CA LYS A 110 12.41 6.66 4.60
C LYS A 110 11.89 5.45 3.84
N VAL A 111 10.58 5.25 3.90
CA VAL A 111 9.84 4.17 3.26
C VAL A 111 8.65 4.69 2.44
N ASP A 112 8.30 3.94 1.41
CA ASP A 112 7.07 4.09 0.66
C ASP A 112 6.08 3.00 1.14
N VAL A 113 4.85 3.39 1.45
CA VAL A 113 3.80 2.47 1.91
C VAL A 113 2.66 2.45 0.91
N GLN A 114 2.45 1.28 0.31
CA GLN A 114 1.34 1.01 -0.61
C GLN A 114 0.21 0.29 0.11
N GLY A 115 -1.03 0.63 -0.21
CA GLY A 115 -2.22 -0.04 0.31
C GLY A 115 -3.46 0.33 -0.50
N VAL A 116 -4.58 -0.33 -0.21
CA VAL A 116 -5.87 0.00 -0.82
C VAL A 116 -6.55 1.10 -0.01
N SER A 117 -6.88 2.21 -0.65
CA SER A 117 -7.54 3.35 -0.02
C SER A 117 -8.96 3.00 0.47
N ILE A 118 -9.46 3.72 1.49
CA ILE A 118 -10.80 3.46 2.04
C ILE A 118 -11.85 3.81 0.97
N GLY A 119 -12.63 2.81 0.54
CA GLY A 119 -13.78 2.99 -0.34
C GLY A 119 -14.78 3.99 0.22
N LYS A 120 -15.22 4.93 -0.62
CA LYS A 120 -16.19 6.00 -0.28
C LYS A 120 -17.53 5.84 -1.02
N GLY A 121 -17.69 4.78 -1.81
CA GLY A 121 -18.87 4.52 -2.63
C GLY A 121 -18.97 5.45 -3.84
N TYR A 122 -20.18 5.59 -4.39
CA TYR A 122 -20.45 6.54 -5.47
C TYR A 122 -20.42 7.98 -4.91
N ALA A 123 -19.45 8.77 -5.38
CA ALA A 123 -19.22 10.13 -4.90
C ALA A 123 -19.62 11.18 -5.95
N GLY A 124 -20.24 12.26 -5.48
CA GLY A 124 -20.51 13.47 -6.25
C GLY A 124 -19.23 14.21 -6.64
N THR A 125 -19.31 15.14 -7.61
CA THR A 125 -18.15 15.87 -8.13
C THR A 125 -17.46 16.76 -7.09
N ILE A 126 -18.23 17.34 -6.17
CA ILE A 126 -17.70 18.12 -5.04
C ILE A 126 -16.79 17.25 -4.18
N LYS A 127 -17.28 16.10 -3.69
CA LYS A 127 -16.48 15.19 -2.85
C LYS A 127 -15.31 14.55 -3.60
N ARG A 128 -15.51 14.18 -4.87
CA ARG A 128 -14.53 13.43 -5.66
C ARG A 128 -13.40 14.30 -6.21
N TYR A 129 -13.69 15.54 -6.61
CA TYR A 129 -12.76 16.42 -7.31
C TYR A 129 -12.68 17.83 -6.74
N ASN A 130 -13.27 18.10 -5.57
CA ASN A 130 -13.30 19.40 -4.90
C ASN A 130 -13.89 20.51 -5.80
N PHE A 131 -14.94 20.19 -6.57
CA PHE A 131 -15.71 21.22 -7.29
C PHE A 131 -16.42 22.15 -6.31
N SER A 132 -16.68 23.39 -6.72
CA SER A 132 -17.55 24.31 -5.97
C SER A 132 -19.02 23.92 -6.11
N SER A 133 -19.83 24.30 -5.13
CA SER A 133 -21.28 24.32 -5.23
C SER A 133 -21.78 25.59 -5.92
N GLY A 134 -22.96 25.51 -6.53
CA GLY A 134 -23.73 26.70 -6.93
C GLY A 134 -24.25 27.46 -5.71
N ARG A 135 -24.78 28.67 -5.94
CA ARG A 135 -25.36 29.50 -4.87
C ARG A 135 -26.47 28.74 -4.12
N ALA A 136 -26.50 28.82 -2.80
CA ALA A 136 -27.56 28.21 -1.99
C ALA A 136 -28.88 29.01 -1.99
N THR A 137 -28.84 30.27 -2.44
CA THR A 137 -29.96 31.22 -2.42
C THR A 137 -30.06 31.92 -3.79
N HIS A 138 -30.90 32.97 -3.89
CA HIS A 138 -31.08 33.78 -5.10
C HIS A 138 -31.66 32.98 -6.28
N GLY A 139 -32.70 32.17 -6.02
CA GLY A 139 -33.46 31.48 -7.08
C GLY A 139 -32.80 30.22 -7.65
N ASN A 140 -31.78 29.65 -7.00
CA ASN A 140 -31.19 28.40 -7.46
C ASN A 140 -32.17 27.23 -7.31
N SER A 141 -32.60 26.65 -8.44
CA SER A 141 -33.45 25.47 -8.49
C SER A 141 -32.64 24.23 -8.84
N ARG A 142 -32.44 23.34 -7.85
CA ARG A 142 -31.83 21.99 -7.99
C ARG A 142 -30.37 21.93 -8.48
N SER A 143 -29.70 23.06 -8.71
CA SER A 143 -28.32 23.11 -9.21
C SER A 143 -27.27 23.41 -8.13
N HIS A 144 -27.59 23.18 -6.86
CA HIS A 144 -26.68 23.44 -5.74
C HIS A 144 -25.38 22.65 -5.84
N ASN A 145 -25.46 21.35 -6.12
CA ASN A 145 -24.31 20.43 -6.09
C ASN A 145 -24.07 19.71 -7.43
N VAL A 146 -24.46 20.35 -8.54
CA VAL A 146 -24.28 19.79 -9.88
C VAL A 146 -22.91 20.19 -10.46
N PRO A 147 -22.35 19.43 -11.43
CA PRO A 147 -21.04 19.75 -12.01
C PRO A 147 -20.99 21.01 -12.87
N GLY A 148 -22.13 21.59 -13.25
CA GLY A 148 -22.20 22.65 -14.25
C GLY A 148 -22.03 22.10 -15.67
N SER A 149 -21.44 22.90 -16.58
CA SER A 149 -21.26 22.49 -17.97
C SER A 149 -20.23 21.35 -18.13
N ILE A 150 -20.58 20.35 -18.93
CA ILE A 150 -19.74 19.16 -19.19
C ILE A 150 -19.03 19.19 -20.55
N GLY A 151 -19.36 20.12 -21.45
CA GLY A 151 -18.80 20.21 -22.80
C GLY A 151 -19.27 21.48 -23.54
N MET A 152 -18.79 21.64 -24.78
CA MET A 152 -19.27 22.69 -25.70
C MET A 152 -20.45 22.16 -26.53
N ALA A 153 -21.04 23.04 -27.35
CA ALA A 153 -22.16 22.71 -28.24
C ALA A 153 -21.70 21.98 -29.52
N GLN A 154 -21.87 22.57 -30.71
CA GLN A 154 -21.70 21.90 -32.01
C GLN A 154 -20.28 21.34 -32.23
N ASP A 155 -19.25 22.16 -31.98
CA ASP A 155 -17.85 21.75 -32.11
C ASP A 155 -17.19 21.84 -30.73
N PRO A 156 -16.75 20.70 -30.14
CA PRO A 156 -16.51 19.39 -30.75
C PRO A 156 -17.70 18.41 -30.71
N GLY A 157 -18.89 18.83 -30.26
CA GLY A 157 -20.09 17.98 -30.29
C GLY A 157 -20.05 16.77 -29.35
N ARG A 158 -19.08 16.72 -28.42
CA ARG A 158 -18.88 15.58 -27.52
C ARG A 158 -18.21 15.97 -26.20
N VAL A 159 -18.32 15.10 -25.21
CA VAL A 159 -17.54 15.18 -23.96
C VAL A 159 -16.18 14.51 -24.17
N PHE A 160 -15.09 15.18 -23.78
CA PHE A 160 -13.74 14.63 -23.89
C PHE A 160 -13.48 13.50 -22.87
N PRO A 161 -12.72 12.45 -23.24
CA PRO A 161 -12.23 11.44 -22.29
C PRO A 161 -11.47 12.07 -21.11
N GLY A 162 -11.62 11.51 -19.92
CA GLY A 162 -11.00 12.04 -18.70
C GLY A 162 -11.73 13.24 -18.07
N LYS A 163 -12.87 13.69 -18.64
CA LYS A 163 -13.71 14.71 -18.00
C LYS A 163 -14.12 14.25 -16.60
N ARG A 164 -13.82 15.09 -15.61
CA ARG A 164 -14.14 14.85 -14.19
C ARG A 164 -15.65 14.84 -13.97
N MET A 165 -16.19 13.69 -13.55
CA MET A 165 -17.62 13.46 -13.30
C MET A 165 -17.87 12.58 -12.07
N THR A 166 -19.12 12.47 -11.62
CA THR A 166 -19.47 11.59 -10.50
C THR A 166 -19.07 10.14 -10.75
N GLY A 167 -18.85 9.38 -9.69
CA GLY A 167 -18.46 7.97 -9.81
C GLY A 167 -17.86 7.40 -8.53
N HIS A 168 -17.45 6.14 -8.59
CA HIS A 168 -16.81 5.48 -7.46
C HIS A 168 -15.53 6.22 -7.02
N MET A 169 -15.34 6.36 -5.70
CA MET A 169 -14.18 7.01 -5.10
C MET A 169 -13.58 6.12 -4.02
N GLY A 170 -12.26 5.97 -4.01
CA GLY A 170 -11.55 5.08 -3.09
C GLY A 170 -11.55 3.62 -3.58
N ASP A 171 -11.12 2.69 -2.74
CA ASP A 171 -10.81 1.29 -3.12
C ASP A 171 -9.75 1.19 -4.23
N GLU A 172 -8.94 2.23 -4.36
CA GLU A 172 -7.84 2.30 -5.31
C GLU A 172 -6.52 1.98 -4.59
N THR A 173 -5.59 1.31 -5.28
CA THR A 173 -4.23 1.10 -4.78
C THR A 173 -3.48 2.42 -4.82
N VAL A 174 -3.05 2.90 -3.65
CA VAL A 174 -2.36 4.17 -3.47
C VAL A 174 -1.05 3.93 -2.74
N THR A 175 -0.02 4.69 -3.09
CA THR A 175 1.27 4.70 -2.40
C THR A 175 1.49 6.07 -1.77
N VAL A 176 1.79 6.11 -0.49
CA VAL A 176 2.28 7.32 0.20
C VAL A 176 3.79 7.19 0.31
N GLN A 177 4.50 8.21 -0.17
CA GLN A 177 5.96 8.17 -0.31
C GLN A 177 6.69 8.90 0.80
N ASN A 178 7.95 8.52 1.02
CA ASN A 178 8.88 9.19 1.95
C ASN A 178 8.37 9.30 3.40
N LEU A 179 7.63 8.30 3.88
CA LEU A 179 7.27 8.19 5.28
C LEU A 179 8.48 7.75 6.09
N GLU A 180 8.57 8.17 7.34
CA GLU A 180 9.72 7.87 8.20
C GLU A 180 9.40 6.74 9.16
N ILE A 181 10.32 5.81 9.36
CA ILE A 181 10.20 4.83 10.44
C ILE A 181 10.57 5.52 11.76
N ALA A 182 9.57 5.74 12.61
CA ALA A 182 9.74 6.43 13.87
C ALA A 182 10.24 5.49 14.99
N ARG A 183 9.85 4.21 14.95
CA ARG A 183 10.29 3.18 15.89
C ARG A 183 10.10 1.78 15.28
N ILE A 184 10.95 0.86 15.70
CA ILE A 184 10.82 -0.57 15.40
C ILE A 184 10.64 -1.32 16.72
N ASP A 185 9.68 -2.24 16.76
CA ASP A 185 9.47 -3.16 17.88
C ASP A 185 9.73 -4.58 17.36
N ALA A 186 10.95 -5.08 17.59
CA ALA A 186 11.38 -6.38 17.08
C ALA A 186 10.69 -7.56 17.79
N GLU A 187 10.41 -7.43 19.09
CA GLU A 187 9.74 -8.47 19.87
C GLU A 187 8.33 -8.73 19.35
N ARG A 188 7.58 -7.66 19.06
CA ARG A 188 6.22 -7.75 18.53
C ARG A 188 6.14 -7.74 17.01
N LYS A 189 7.29 -7.63 16.32
CA LYS A 189 7.42 -7.53 14.86
C LYS A 189 6.58 -6.38 14.27
N LEU A 190 6.62 -5.21 14.92
CA LEU A 190 5.88 -4.02 14.52
C LEU A 190 6.80 -2.94 13.95
N LEU A 191 6.32 -2.26 12.90
CA LEU A 191 6.88 -1.01 12.40
C LEU A 191 5.97 0.16 12.77
N LEU A 192 6.54 1.21 13.36
CA LEU A 192 5.82 2.44 13.66
C LEU A 192 6.25 3.50 12.65
N VAL A 193 5.38 3.82 11.70
CA VAL A 193 5.64 4.74 10.61
C VAL A 193 5.02 6.10 10.91
N LYS A 194 5.80 7.18 10.83
CA LYS A 194 5.34 8.55 11.03
C LYS A 194 4.28 8.92 10.01
N GLY A 195 3.12 9.39 10.50
CA GLY A 195 2.02 9.85 9.66
C GLY A 195 0.99 8.76 9.32
N ALA A 196 0.11 9.11 8.37
CA ALA A 196 -0.99 8.26 7.94
C ALA A 196 -0.63 7.48 6.67
N ILE A 197 -1.10 6.24 6.62
CA ILE A 197 -0.94 5.34 5.46
C ILE A 197 -2.31 5.00 4.85
N PRO A 198 -2.37 4.61 3.56
CA PRO A 198 -3.63 4.25 2.91
C PRO A 198 -4.29 3.03 3.55
N GLY A 199 -5.62 3.03 3.56
CA GLY A 199 -6.45 1.89 3.97
C GLY A 199 -6.99 1.92 5.39
N ALA A 200 -7.94 1.02 5.65
CA ALA A 200 -8.61 0.85 6.93
C ALA A 200 -7.76 0.04 7.92
N LYS A 201 -8.13 0.07 9.21
CA LYS A 201 -7.57 -0.85 10.21
C LYS A 201 -7.81 -2.29 9.76
N GLY A 202 -6.76 -3.10 9.83
CA GLY A 202 -6.72 -4.47 9.37
C GLY A 202 -6.47 -4.63 7.87
N GLY A 203 -6.33 -3.53 7.11
CA GLY A 203 -6.02 -3.56 5.69
C GLY A 203 -4.59 -4.03 5.39
N LYS A 204 -4.44 -4.62 4.21
CA LYS A 204 -3.16 -5.09 3.66
C LYS A 204 -2.31 -3.90 3.27
N VAL A 205 -1.03 -3.92 3.65
CA VAL A 205 -0.07 -2.88 3.29
C VAL A 205 1.24 -3.51 2.82
N PHE A 206 1.96 -2.78 1.97
CA PHE A 206 3.28 -3.16 1.48
C PHE A 206 4.23 -2.02 1.79
N VAL A 207 5.30 -2.32 2.52
CA VAL A 207 6.33 -1.35 2.93
C VAL A 207 7.58 -1.64 2.14
N THR A 208 8.08 -0.64 1.41
CA THR A 208 9.32 -0.72 0.65
C THR A 208 10.22 0.45 0.98
N PRO A 209 11.54 0.33 0.91
CA PRO A 209 12.43 1.49 1.00
C PRO A 209 12.06 2.57 -0.02
N ALA A 210 12.13 3.84 0.38
CA ALA A 210 11.61 4.94 -0.41
C ALA A 210 12.38 5.13 -1.72
N VAL A 211 11.67 5.17 -2.85
CA VAL A 211 12.30 5.27 -4.18
C VAL A 211 12.92 6.65 -4.43
N LYS A 212 12.39 7.71 -3.78
CA LYS A 212 12.77 9.11 -4.02
C LYS A 212 13.85 9.65 -3.08
N THR A 213 14.26 8.88 -2.09
CA THR A 213 15.36 9.30 -1.23
C THR A 213 16.65 9.24 -2.04
N LYS A 214 17.43 10.32 -2.06
CA LYS A 214 18.79 10.26 -2.63
C LYS A 214 19.51 9.16 -1.87
N GLY A 215 19.84 8.06 -2.56
CA GLY A 215 20.62 7.00 -1.94
C GLY A 215 21.85 7.63 -1.29
N ALA A 216 22.11 7.26 -0.04
CA ALA A 216 23.45 7.42 0.51
C ALA A 216 24.40 6.83 -0.55
N LYS A 217 25.19 7.71 -1.18
CA LYS A 217 26.38 7.27 -1.87
C LYS A 217 27.37 6.79 -0.82
#